data_AF-G7MQV0-F1
#
_entry.id   AF-G7MQV0-F1
#
_cell.length_a   1.000
_cell.length_b   1.000
_cell.length_c   1.000
_cell.angle_alpha   90.00
_cell.angle_beta   90.00
_cell.angle_gamma   90.00
#
_symmetry.space_group_name_H-M   'P 1'
#
loop_
_entity.id
_entity.type
_entity.pdbx_description
1 polymer ?
#
loop_
_entity_poly.entity_id
_entity_poly.type
_entity_poly.pdbx_seq_one_letter_code
_entity_poly.pdbx_strand_id
1 'polypeptide(L)' 'FHSTEQTTEILLCLSPVEVANLKEGINFFRNKSTGKDYILYKSKSRLRACKNVCKHQGGLFIKDIEDLAGRY' A
#
# COMPACT_ATOMS: atom_id res chain seq x y z
N PHE A 1 -23.68 12.26 23.99
CA PHE A 1 -23.37 11.45 22.79
C PHE A 1 -22.59 12.34 21.81
N HIS A 2 -21.27 12.20 21.72
CA HIS A 2 -20.50 12.85 20.65
C HIS A 2 -20.65 12.00 19.39
N SER A 3 -21.36 12.52 18.39
CA SER A 3 -21.39 11.91 17.06
C SER A 3 -20.04 12.18 16.41
N THR A 4 -19.18 11.17 16.32
CA THR A 4 -17.99 11.22 15.48
C THR A 4 -18.45 11.24 14.03
N GLU A 5 -18.29 12.37 13.35
CA GLU A 5 -18.56 12.48 11.92
C GLU A 5 -17.60 11.59 11.14
N GLN A 6 -18.15 10.78 10.23
CA GLN A 6 -17.36 9.95 9.34
C GLN A 6 -16.91 10.79 8.15
N THR A 7 -15.60 10.95 7.98
CA THR A 7 -15.01 11.64 6.83
C THR A 7 -14.29 10.67 5.91
N THR A 8 -14.13 11.05 4.64
CA THR A 8 -13.40 10.27 3.63
C THR A 8 -12.25 11.11 3.08
N GLU A 9 -11.09 10.50 2.90
CA GLU A 9 -9.89 11.13 2.35
C GLU A 9 -9.28 10.23 1.27
N ILE A 10 -8.83 10.84 0.16
CA ILE A 10 -8.07 10.13 -0.86
C ILE A 10 -6.62 10.01 -0.40
N LEU A 11 -6.25 8.81 0.02
CA LEU A 11 -4.91 8.52 0.55
C LEU A 11 -3.87 8.20 -0.54
N LEU A 12 -4.32 7.79 -1.71
CA LEU A 12 -3.48 7.42 -2.84
C LEU A 12 -4.22 7.70 -4.15
N CYS A 13 -3.55 8.39 -5.07
CA CYS A 13 -4.01 8.62 -6.43
C CYS A 13 -2.83 8.37 -7.38
N LEU A 14 -3.07 7.66 -8.49
CA LEU A 14 -2.06 7.32 -9.48
C LEU A 14 -2.52 7.85 -10.83
N SER A 15 -1.62 8.49 -11.56
CA SER A 15 -1.84 8.85 -12.95
C SER A 15 -1.88 7.61 -13.86
N PRO A 16 -2.47 7.70 -15.06
CA PRO A 16 -2.46 6.60 -16.02
C PRO A 16 -1.04 6.09 -16.34
N VAL A 17 -0.06 6.99 -16.41
CA VAL A 17 1.35 6.64 -16.65
C VAL A 17 1.93 5.85 -15.49
N GLU A 18 1.64 6.24 -14.24
CA GLU A 18 2.08 5.48 -13.07
C GLU A 18 1.47 4.08 -13.03
N VAL A 19 0.18 3.94 -13.39
CA VAL A 19 -0.50 2.63 -13.46
C VAL A 19 0.08 1.76 -14.59
N ALA A 20 0.42 2.36 -15.73
CA ALA A 20 1.06 1.66 -16.85
C ALA A 20 2.43 1.09 -16.46
N ASN A 21 3.20 1.83 -15.67
CA ASN A 21 4.55 1.44 -15.21
C ASN A 21 4.56 0.41 -14.08
N LEU A 22 3.42 0.07 -13.47
CA LEU A 22 3.34 -1.00 -12.47
C LEU A 22 3.65 -2.36 -13.10
N LYS A 23 4.50 -3.13 -12.42
CA LYS A 23 4.82 -4.52 -12.77
C LYS A 23 3.61 -5.42 -12.47
N GLU A 24 3.49 -6.54 -13.18
CA GLU A 24 2.55 -7.61 -12.80
C GLU A 24 2.99 -8.17 -11.43
N GLY A 25 2.05 -8.36 -10.51
CA GLY A 25 2.32 -8.77 -9.13
C GLY A 25 2.41 -7.59 -8.16
N ILE A 26 3.29 -7.71 -7.17
CA ILE A 26 3.41 -6.77 -6.04
C ILE A 26 4.30 -5.58 -6.43
N ASN A 27 3.83 -4.37 -6.12
CA ASN A 27 4.58 -3.12 -6.27
C ASN A 27 4.50 -2.34 -4.95
N PHE A 28 5.60 -1.69 -4.59
CA PHE A 28 5.67 -0.80 -3.44
C PHE A 28 5.59 0.64 -3.90
N PHE A 29 4.69 1.41 -3.29
CA PHE A 29 4.45 2.80 -3.68
C PHE A 29 4.44 3.71 -2.45
N ARG A 30 5.25 4.78 -2.49
CA ARG A 30 5.26 5.82 -1.47
C ARG A 30 4.51 7.05 -1.94
N ASN A 31 3.45 7.43 -1.23
CA ASN A 31 2.81 8.72 -1.45
C ASN A 31 3.76 9.82 -0.96
N LYS A 32 4.34 10.57 -1.90
CA LYS A 32 5.31 11.63 -1.59
C LYS A 32 4.73 12.78 -0.78
N SER A 33 3.42 13.04 -0.88
CA SER A 33 2.76 14.13 -0.14
C SER A 33 2.55 13.80 1.33
N THR A 34 2.26 12.53 1.66
CA THR A 34 1.96 12.11 3.04
C THR A 34 3.09 11.31 3.68
N GLY A 35 4.10 10.89 2.91
CA GLY A 35 5.18 10.02 3.35
C GLY A 35 4.76 8.56 3.61
N LYS A 36 3.50 8.21 3.37
CA LYS A 36 2.95 6.88 3.68
C LYS A 36 3.23 5.88 2.56
N ASP A 37 3.51 4.65 2.96
CA ASP A 37 3.77 3.53 2.06
C ASP A 37 2.53 2.66 1.84
N TYR A 38 2.39 2.18 0.60
CA TYR A 38 1.29 1.37 0.13
C TYR A 38 1.82 0.16 -0.64
N ILE A 39 1.07 -0.93 -0.56
CA ILE A 39 1.30 -2.12 -1.37
C ILE A 39 0.23 -2.15 -2.45
N LEU A 40 0.68 -2.22 -3.70
CA LEU A 40 -0.17 -2.36 -4.87
C LEU A 40 -0.01 -3.76 -5.45
N TYR A 41 -1.12 -4.41 -5.75
CA TYR A 41 -1.13 -5.67 -6.47
C TYR A 41 -1.82 -5.47 -7.81
N LYS A 42 -1.08 -5.71 -8.89
CA LYS A 42 -1.57 -5.67 -10.26
C LYS A 42 -1.65 -7.09 -10.82
N SER A 43 -2.80 -7.43 -11.39
CA SER A 43 -2.95 -8.56 -12.29
C SER A 43 -3.62 -8.08 -13.58
N LYS A 44 -3.54 -8.88 -14.65
CA LYS A 44 -4.09 -8.59 -15.99
C LYS A 44 -5.37 -7.75 -16.05
N SER A 45 -6.32 -7.95 -15.14
CA SER A 45 -7.61 -7.24 -15.11
C SER A 45 -7.93 -6.53 -13.80
N ARG A 46 -7.04 -6.55 -12.80
CA ARG A 46 -7.35 -6.04 -11.46
C ARG A 46 -6.18 -5.26 -10.87
N LEU A 47 -6.51 -4.14 -10.23
CA LEU A 47 -5.61 -3.37 -9.39
C LEU A 47 -6.17 -3.33 -7.98
N ARG A 48 -5.35 -3.67 -6.99
CA ARG A 48 -5.68 -3.62 -5.56
C ARG A 48 -4.63 -2.82 -4.83
N ALA A 49 -5.03 -2.12 -3.77
CA ALA A 49 -4.14 -1.36 -2.92
C ALA A 49 -4.45 -1.62 -1.44
N CYS A 50 -3.41 -1.65 -0.60
CA CYS A 50 -3.56 -1.59 0.85
C CYS A 50 -2.45 -0.73 1.48
N LYS A 51 -2.71 -0.23 2.69
CA LYS A 51 -1.67 0.42 3.50
C LYS A 51 -0.60 -0.60 3.85
N ASN A 52 0.67 -0.18 3.87
CA ASN A 52 1.78 -1.00 4.33
C ASN A 52 1.80 -1.13 5.87
N VAL A 53 0.74 -1.69 6.47
CA VAL A 53 0.62 -1.88 7.93
C VAL A 53 0.16 -3.30 8.21
N CYS A 54 1.03 -4.08 8.87
CA CYS A 54 0.76 -5.43 9.32
C CYS A 54 -0.31 -5.41 10.42
N LYS A 55 -1.40 -6.17 10.22
CA LYS A 55 -2.51 -6.24 11.18
C LYS A 55 -2.17 -7.00 12.46
N HIS A 56 -1.09 -7.78 12.47
CA HIS A 56 -0.73 -8.63 13.61
C HIS A 56 0.02 -7.89 14.72
N GLN A 57 0.97 -7.01 14.38
CA GLN A 57 1.79 -6.31 15.38
C GLN A 57 1.90 -4.80 15.12
N GLY A 58 1.18 -4.27 14.12
CA GLY A 58 1.32 -2.87 13.71
C GLY A 58 2.65 -2.53 13.02
N GLY A 59 3.49 -3.54 12.73
CA GLY A 59 4.71 -3.42 11.94
C GLY A 59 4.45 -3.11 10.47
N LEU A 60 5.51 -2.92 9.69
CA LEU A 60 5.40 -2.74 8.24
C LEU A 60 5.45 -4.10 7.55
N PHE A 61 4.50 -4.40 6.66
CA PHE A 61 4.50 -5.65 5.88
C PHE A 61 5.83 -5.87 5.15
N ILE A 62 6.41 -4.79 4.60
CA ILE A 62 7.69 -4.86 3.87
C ILE A 62 8.82 -5.35 4.77
N LYS A 63 8.95 -4.80 5.98
CA LYS A 63 10.00 -5.21 6.92
C LYS A 63 9.84 -6.68 7.32
N ASP A 64 8.60 -7.09 7.64
CA ASP A 64 8.32 -8.47 8.03
C ASP A 64 8.60 -9.48 6.89
N ILE A 65 8.39 -9.10 5.62
CA ILE A 65 8.70 -9.93 4.45
C ILE A 65 10.21 -9.99 4.19
N GLU A 66 10.91 -8.86 4.25
CA GLU A 66 12.36 -8.79 4.03
C GLU A 66 13.14 -9.52 5.13
N ASP A 67 12.71 -9.43 6.39
CA ASP A 67 13.28 -10.15 7.52
C ASP A 67 13.11 -11.68 7.40
N LEU A 68 12.12 -12.15 6.64
CA LEU A 68 11.94 -13.58 6.34
C LEU A 68 12.92 -14.07 5.27
N ALA A 69 13.36 -13.19 4.36
CA ALA A 69 14.26 -13.54 3.27
C ALA A 69 15.74 -13.57 3.66
N GLY A 70 16.10 -13.02 4.83
CA GLY A 70 17.47 -13.03 5.36
C GLY A 70 17.82 -14.20 6.29
N ARG A 71 16.97 -15.24 6.39
CA ARG A 71 17.14 -16.35 7.35
C ARG A 71 17.57 -17.69 6.73
N TYR A 72 18.15 -17.67 5.54
CA TYR A 72 18.75 -18.84 4.89
C TYR A 72 20.16 -18.56 4.42
#